data_AF-A0A349K9Y9-F1
#
_entry.id   AF-A0A349K9Y9-F1
#
_cell.length_a   1.000
_cell.length_b   1.000
_cell.length_c   1.000
_cell.angle_alpha   90.00
_cell.angle_beta   90.00
_cell.angle_gamma   90.00
#
_symmetry.space_group_name_H-M   'P 1'
#
loop_
_entity.id
_entity.type
_entity.pdbx_description
1 polymer ?
#
loop_
_entity_poly.entity_id
_entity_poly.type
_entity_poly.pdbx_seq_one_letter_code
_entity_poly.pdbx_strand_id
1 'polypeptide(L)' 'IEELGGNPFVEHSVPAAAIRLRQGFGRLIRSMNDEGIFINMDNRVVTKRYGHVFQSVIPVTMKTFSEESGLHVLA' A
#
# COMPACT_ATOMS: atom_id res chain seq x y z
N ILE A 1 19.13 -1.01 16.44
CA ILE A 1 18.53 -2.03 15.53
C ILE A 1 19.65 -2.78 14.83
N GLU A 2 20.49 -2.11 14.02
CA GLU A 2 21.66 -2.76 13.39
C GLU A 2 22.67 -3.33 14.39
N GLU A 3 23.00 -2.59 15.46
CA GLU A 3 23.91 -3.09 16.52
C GLU A 3 23.36 -4.30 17.30
N LEU A 4 22.06 -4.61 17.18
CA LEU A 4 21.41 -5.77 17.79
C LEU A 4 21.14 -6.89 16.76
N GLY A 5 21.66 -6.76 15.53
CA GLY A 5 21.47 -7.73 14.44
C GLY A 5 20.13 -7.62 13.71
N GLY A 6 19.34 -6.58 13.98
CA GLY A 6 18.05 -6.31 13.33
C GLY A 6 18.20 -5.61 11.98
N ASN A 7 17.12 -5.56 11.20
CA ASN A 7 17.06 -4.88 9.91
C ASN A 7 16.22 -3.59 10.02
N PRO A 8 16.84 -2.39 10.11
CA PRO A 8 16.13 -1.12 10.29
C PRO A 8 15.17 -0.80 9.15
N PHE A 9 15.46 -1.26 7.94
CA PHE A 9 14.57 -1.06 6.82
C PHE A 9 13.23 -1.78 7.03
N VAL A 10 13.27 -3.05 7.45
CA VAL A 10 12.05 -3.85 7.69
C VAL A 10 11.37 -3.43 8.99
N GLU A 11 12.14 -3.17 10.05
CA GLU A 11 11.60 -2.91 11.38
C GLU A 11 11.12 -1.47 11.58
N HIS A 12 11.61 -0.51 10.80
CA HIS A 12 11.27 0.90 10.96
C HIS A 12 10.79 1.55 9.67
N SER A 13 11.56 1.49 8.59
CA SER A 13 11.22 2.22 7.35
C SER A 13 9.94 1.70 6.70
N VAL A 14 9.75 0.38 6.65
CA VAL A 14 8.52 -0.24 6.10
C VAL A 14 7.29 0.15 6.93
N PRO A 15 7.24 -0.04 8.26
CA PRO A 15 6.12 0.42 9.08
C PRO A 15 5.84 1.92 8.95
N ALA A 16 6.88 2.75 8.95
CA ALA A 16 6.71 4.20 8.79
C ALA A 16 6.10 4.57 7.43
N ALA A 17 6.49 3.88 6.35
CA ALA A 17 5.89 4.06 5.04
C ALA A 17 4.43 3.57 4.99
N ALA A 18 4.11 2.45 5.65
CA ALA A 18 2.75 1.94 5.73
C ALA A 18 1.81 2.90 6.47
N ILE A 19 2.27 3.54 7.55
CA ILE A 19 1.51 4.59 8.25
C ILE A 19 1.20 5.77 7.31
N ARG A 20 2.19 6.23 6.54
CA ARG A 20 1.98 7.31 5.55
C ARG A 20 1.01 6.89 4.45
N LEU A 21 1.07 5.64 3.98
CA LEU A 21 0.12 5.10 3.00
C LEU A 21 -1.32 5.17 3.53
N ARG A 22 -1.54 4.71 4.77
CA ARG A 22 -2.85 4.77 5.43
C ARG A 22 -3.35 6.21 5.60
N GLN A 23 -2.47 7.14 5.95
CA GLN A 23 -2.83 8.56 6.03
C GLN A 23 -3.20 9.15 4.66
N GLY A 24 -2.52 8.73 3.59
CA GLY A 24 -2.88 9.06 2.21
C GLY A 24 -4.26 8.52 1.84
N PHE A 25 -4.54 7.25 2.16
CA PHE A 25 -5.85 6.62 1.95
C PHE A 25 -6.97 7.36 2.70
N GLY A 26 -6.72 7.80 3.93
CA GLY A 26 -7.68 8.61 4.71
C GLY A 26 -7.98 9.99 4.11
N ARG A 27 -7.33 10.40 3.02
CA ARG A 27 -7.72 11.57 2.23
C ARG A 27 -8.83 11.27 1.22
N LEU A 28 -8.99 10.00 0.84
CA LEU A 28 -9.98 9.53 -0.12
C LEU A 28 -11.36 9.36 0.55
N ILE A 29 -11.40 8.70 1.71
CA ILE A 29 -12.63 8.40 2.44
C ILE A 29 -12.60 9.11 3.80
N ARG A 30 -13.45 10.12 3.99
CA ARG A 30 -13.59 10.94 5.20
C ARG A 30 -15.00 10.92 5.78
N SER A 31 -16.00 10.61 4.96
CA SER A 31 -17.41 10.49 5.33
C SER A 31 -18.01 9.16 4.83
N MET A 32 -19.19 8.80 5.34
CA MET A 32 -19.90 7.56 4.96
C MET A 32 -20.33 7.52 3.49
N ASN A 33 -20.40 8.68 2.83
CA ASN A 33 -20.87 8.80 1.45
C ASN A 33 -19.74 9.07 0.46
N ASP A 34 -18.49 9.07 0.93
CA ASP A 34 -17.35 9.31 0.04
C ASP A 34 -17.10 8.06 -0.80
N GLU A 35 -16.92 8.26 -2.10
CA GLU A 35 -16.53 7.23 -3.05
C GLU A 35 -15.29 7.67 -3.81
N GLY A 36 -14.43 6.72 -4.16
CA GLY A 36 -13.27 7.02 -4.98
C GLY A 36 -12.36 5.83 -5.23
N ILE A 37 -11.36 6.05 -6.07
CA ILE A 37 -10.43 5.01 -6.52
C ILE A 37 -9.04 5.29 -5.94
N PHE A 38 -8.44 4.28 -5.33
CA PHE A 38 -7.06 4.32 -4.85
C PHE A 38 -6.17 3.48 -5.75
N ILE A 39 -5.22 4.11 -6.43
CA ILE A 39 -4.25 3.45 -7.31
C ILE A 39 -2.87 3.48 -6.66
N ASN A 40 -2.26 2.32 -6.49
CA ASN A 40 -0.87 2.19 -6.06
C ASN A 40 -0.01 1.69 -7.23
N MET A 41 0.88 2.55 -7.73
CA MET A 41 1.78 2.24 -8.85
C MET A 41 3.12 1.64 -8.41
N ASP A 42 3.27 1.27 -7.13
CA ASP A 42 4.49 0.66 -6.62
C ASP A 42 4.42 -0.87 -6.67
N ASN A 43 5.07 -1.46 -7.67
CA ASN A 43 5.13 -2.92 -7.83
C ASN A 43 5.80 -3.65 -6.64
N ARG A 44 6.53 -2.94 -5.76
CA ARG A 44 7.14 -3.53 -4.56
C ARG A 44 6.09 -4.04 -3.57
N VAL A 45 4.87 -3.48 -3.58
CA VAL A 45 3.78 -3.92 -2.71
C VAL A 45 3.31 -5.34 -3.06
N VAL A 46 3.49 -5.76 -4.31
CA VAL A 46 3.15 -7.11 -4.77
C VAL A 46 4.38 -8.02 -4.73
N THR A 47 5.53 -7.53 -5.19
CA THR A 47 6.72 -8.37 -5.45
C THR A 47 7.61 -8.62 -4.23
N LYS A 48 7.60 -7.75 -3.22
CA LYS A 48 8.48 -7.88 -2.06
C LYS A 48 7.74 -8.51 -0.89
N ARG A 49 8.46 -9.33 -0.10
CA ARG A 49 7.91 -10.01 1.08
C ARG A 49 7.27 -9.05 2.08
N TYR A 50 7.84 -7.86 2.28
CA TYR A 50 7.29 -6.85 3.17
C TYR A 50 6.02 -6.15 2.63
N GLY A 51 5.67 -6.37 1.36
CA GLY A 51 4.51 -5.77 0.69
C GLY A 51 3.18 -6.03 1.41
N HIS A 52 3.06 -7.19 2.07
CA HIS A 52 1.88 -7.54 2.87
C HIS A 52 1.57 -6.52 3.98
N VAL A 53 2.58 -5.83 4.51
CA VAL A 53 2.41 -4.78 5.54
C VAL A 53 1.62 -3.59 4.97
N PHE A 54 1.79 -3.27 3.69
CA PHE A 54 1.07 -2.19 3.04
C PHE A 54 -0.38 -2.57 2.73
N GLN A 55 -0.63 -3.84 2.40
CA GLN A 55 -1.99 -4.35 2.18
C GLN A 55 -2.78 -4.42 3.49
N SER A 56 -2.14 -4.79 4.60
CA SER A 56 -2.81 -4.96 5.89
C SER A 56 -3.25 -3.65 6.56
N VAL A 57 -2.68 -2.50 6.18
CA VAL A 57 -3.04 -1.20 6.76
C VAL A 57 -4.18 -0.49 6.03
N ILE A 58 -4.63 -1.02 4.89
CA ILE A 58 -5.71 -0.46 4.08
C ILE A 58 -6.97 -1.34 4.24
N PRO A 59 -8.15 -0.75 4.51
CA PRO A 59 -9.38 -1.52 4.78
C PRO A 59 -10.08 -2.03 3.50
N VAL A 60 -9.33 -2.27 2.42
CA VAL A 60 -9.84 -2.83 1.17
C VAL A 60 -8.81 -3.78 0.57
N THR A 61 -9.28 -4.82 -0.10
CA THR A 61 -8.42 -5.72 -0.85
C THR A 61 -7.89 -5.01 -2.10
N MET A 62 -6.57 -4.86 -2.18
CA MET A 62 -5.91 -4.34 -3.39
C MET A 62 -5.92 -5.40 -4.49
N LYS A 63 -6.32 -5.03 -5.69
CA LYS A 63 -6.24 -5.89 -6.88
C LYS A 63 -5.01 -5.51 -7.71
N THR A 64 -4.39 -6.49 -8.36
CA THR A 64 -3.29 -6.22 -9.28
C THR A 64 -3.81 -5.87 -10.66
N PHE A 65 -3.16 -4.94 -11.36
CA PHE A 65 -3.55 -4.57 -12.72
C PHE A 65 -3.44 -5.74 -13.71
N SER A 66 -2.56 -6.71 -13.45
CA SER A 66 -2.45 -7.93 -14.26
C SER A 66 -3.70 -8.83 -14.20
N GLU A 67 -4.51 -8.72 -13.15
CA GLU A 67 -5.74 -9.50 -12.98
C GLU A 67 -6.98 -8.76 -13.53
N GLU A 68 -6.87 -7.48 -13.87
CA GLU A 68 -7.94 -6.73 -14.53
C GLU A 68 -7.68 -6.60 -16.03
N SER A 69 -8.25 -7.51 -16.81
CA SER A 69 -8.23 -7.46 -18.29
C SER A 69 -8.88 -6.21 -18.89
N GLY A 70 -9.53 -5.37 -18.07
CA GLY A 70 -10.34 -4.22 -18.50
C GLY A 70 -9.76 -2.85 -18.19
N LEU A 71 -8.62 -2.75 -17.48
CA LEU A 71 -8.01 -1.44 -17.24
C LEU A 71 -7.13 -1.03 -18.44
N HIS A 72 -7.81 -0.70 -19.54
CA HIS A 72 -7.22 0.10 -20.60
C HIS A 72 -6.87 1.44 -19.98
N VAL A 73 -5.61 1.61 -19.54
CA VAL A 73 -5.03 2.93 -19.34
C VAL A 73 -5.03 3.56 -20.73
N LEU A 74 -6.10 4.27 -21.06
CA LEU A 74 -6.20 5.05 -22.28
C LEU A 74 -5.08 6.09 -22.20
N ALA A 75 -4.01 5.83 -22.95
CA ALA A 75 -2.99 6.80 -23.31
C ALA A 75 -3.51 7.69 -24.44
#